data_AF-A0A935H321-F1
#
_entry.id   AF-A0A935H321-F1
#
_cell.length_a   1.000
_cell.length_b   1.000
_cell.length_c   1.000
_cell.angle_alpha   90.00
_cell.angle_beta   90.00
_cell.angle_gamma   90.00
#
_symmetry.space_group_name_H-M   'P 1'
#
loop_
_entity.id
_entity.type
_entity.pdbx_description
1 polymer ?
#
loop_
_entity_poly.entity_id
_entity_poly.type
_entity_poly.pdbx_seq_one_letter_code
_entity_poly.pdbx_strand_id
1 'polypeptide(L)'
;MPRGRRKKDLKLVVDLPGRLSHHGQGDPGRIRQVLNNLCDNAIKFTSQGDITIRAQASAQGGGDHCMVTLSVSRHGYWHPQRQAGANF
;
A
#
# COMPACT_ATOMS: atom_id res chain seq x y z
N MET A 1 -19.73 2.86 24.86
CA MET A 1 -20.15 3.21 23.49
C MET A 1 -18.95 3.07 22.54
N PRO A 2 -18.92 2.10 21.60
CA PRO A 2 -17.83 2.04 20.63
C PRO A 2 -18.02 3.19 19.62
N ARG A 3 -16.99 4.03 19.45
CA ARG A 3 -17.01 5.14 18.48
C ARG A 3 -17.18 4.57 17.08
N GLY A 4 -18.32 4.86 16.46
CA GLY A 4 -18.67 4.39 15.12
C GLY A 4 -17.59 4.73 14.10
N ARG A 5 -17.09 3.70 13.42
CA ARG A 5 -16.18 3.83 12.27
C ARG A 5 -16.97 4.54 11.16
N ARG A 6 -16.85 5.87 11.04
CA ARG A 6 -17.39 6.61 9.90
C ARG A 6 -16.90 5.92 8.63
N LYS A 7 -17.83 5.43 7.80
CA LYS A 7 -17.49 4.90 6.48
C LYS A 7 -16.83 6.04 5.71
N LYS A 8 -15.55 5.88 5.40
CA LYS A 8 -14.83 6.81 4.52
C LYS A 8 -15.19 6.44 3.07
N ASP A 9 -15.42 7.44 2.25
CA ASP A 9 -15.69 7.25 0.82
C ASP A 9 -14.34 7.15 0.09
N LEU A 10 -13.71 5.98 0.22
CA LEU A 10 -12.42 5.66 -0.37
C LEU A 10 -12.58 4.51 -1.36
N LYS A 11 -12.12 4.72 -2.58
CA LYS A 11 -11.98 3.65 -3.57
C LYS A 11 -10.60 3.02 -3.42
N LEU A 12 -10.57 1.69 -3.34
CA LEU A 12 -9.32 0.93 -3.38
C LEU A 12 -9.13 0.40 -4.80
N VAL A 13 -8.01 0.77 -5.42
CA VAL A 13 -7.60 0.30 -6.73
C VAL A 13 -6.38 -0.59 -6.57
N VAL A 14 -6.42 -1.79 -7.16
CA VAL A 14 -5.31 -2.73 -7.14
C VAL A 14 -4.85 -2.94 -8.57
N ASP A 15 -3.63 -2.51 -8.85
CA ASP A 15 -2.98 -2.58 -10.14
C ASP A 15 -1.85 -3.62 -10.07
N LEU A 16 -2.21 -4.86 -10.42
CA LEU A 16 -1.31 -6.00 -10.51
C LEU A 16 -1.14 -6.38 -11.98
N PRO A 17 -0.03 -6.01 -12.63
CA PRO A 17 0.20 -6.39 -14.02
C PRO A 17 0.28 -7.92 -14.13
N GLY A 18 -0.41 -8.49 -15.12
CA GLY A 18 -0.48 -9.95 -15.33
C GLY A 18 0.86 -10.65 -15.61
N ARG A 19 1.95 -9.89 -15.79
CA ARG A 19 3.32 -10.42 -15.88
C ARG A 19 3.96 -10.74 -14.51
N LEU A 20 3.30 -10.39 -13.41
CA LEU A 20 3.74 -10.79 -12.07
C LEU A 20 3.40 -12.27 -11.87
N SER A 21 4.44 -13.09 -11.72
CA SER A 21 4.27 -14.49 -11.35
C SER A 21 3.47 -14.60 -10.05
N HIS A 22 2.40 -15.39 -10.07
CA HIS A 22 1.61 -15.71 -8.86
C HIS A 22 2.37 -16.60 -7.87
N HIS A 23 3.54 -17.11 -8.28
CA HIS A 23 4.42 -17.96 -7.51
C HIS A 23 5.78 -17.26 -7.40
N GLY A 24 6.16 -16.92 -6.18
CA GLY A 24 7.45 -16.33 -5.86
C GLY A 24 7.87 -16.78 -4.46
N GLN A 25 9.17 -16.96 -4.24
CA GLN A 25 9.72 -17.35 -2.96
C GLN A 25 10.22 -16.11 -2.22
N GLY A 26 9.67 -15.88 -1.03
CA GLY A 26 9.96 -14.72 -0.18
C GLY A 26 9.23 -14.83 1.15
N ASP A 27 9.25 -13.76 1.95
CA ASP A 27 8.55 -13.71 3.23
C ASP A 27 7.19 -12.99 3.09
N PRO A 28 6.07 -13.74 2.97
CA PRO A 28 4.74 -13.15 2.83
C PRO A 28 4.32 -12.36 4.07
N GLY A 29 4.83 -12.72 5.26
CA GLY A 29 4.52 -12.03 6.51
C GLY A 29 5.09 -10.62 6.53
N ARG A 30 6.38 -10.47 6.19
CA ARG A 30 7.04 -9.15 6.08
C ARG A 30 6.40 -8.29 5.00
N ILE A 31 6.08 -8.85 3.83
CA ILE A 31 5.44 -8.10 2.74
C ILE A 31 4.06 -7.59 3.19
N ARG A 32 3.24 -8.45 3.81
CA ARG A 32 1.93 -8.06 4.32
C ARG A 32 2.04 -6.98 5.39
N GLN A 33 3.00 -7.08 6.30
CA GLN A 33 3.22 -6.08 7.34
C GLN A 33 3.58 -4.71 6.74
N VAL A 34 4.52 -4.67 5.78
CA VAL A 34 4.91 -3.42 5.10
C VAL A 34 3.73 -2.82 4.34
N LEU A 35 2.99 -3.63 3.57
CA LEU A 35 1.83 -3.17 2.81
C LEU A 35 0.72 -2.63 3.73
N ASN A 36 0.44 -3.31 4.84
CA ASN A 36 -0.55 -2.85 5.82
C ASN A 36 -0.14 -1.50 6.40
N ASN A 37 1.12 -1.31 6.79
CA ASN A 37 1.60 -0.03 7.32
C ASN A 37 1.43 1.12 6.30
N LEU A 38 1.76 0.86 5.03
CA LEU A 38 1.58 1.86 3.96
C LEU A 38 0.11 2.16 3.69
N CYS A 39 -0.75 1.13 3.64
CA CYS A 39 -2.18 1.27 3.42
C CYS A 39 -2.87 1.98 4.60
N ASP A 40 -2.53 1.63 5.83
CA ASP A 40 -3.07 2.26 7.04
C ASP A 40 -2.72 3.74 7.06
N ASN A 41 -1.49 4.10 6.68
CA ASN A 41 -1.10 5.50 6.50
C ASN A 41 -1.95 6.18 5.41
N ALA A 42 -2.07 5.56 4.22
CA ALA A 42 -2.86 6.13 3.13
C ALA A 42 -4.35 6.32 3.51
N ILE A 43 -4.95 5.35 4.20
CA ILE A 43 -6.34 5.41 4.67
C ILE A 43 -6.49 6.43 5.78
N LYS A 44 -5.56 6.52 6.73
CA LYS A 44 -5.60 7.49 7.83
C LYS A 44 -5.65 8.91 7.31
N PHE A 45 -4.84 9.22 6.30
CA PHE A 45 -4.66 10.58 5.78
C PHE A 45 -5.52 10.95 4.57
N THR A 46 -6.29 10.01 4.04
CA THR A 46 -7.25 10.27 2.96
C THR A 46 -8.66 10.17 3.52
N SER A 47 -9.44 11.24 3.41
CA SER A 47 -10.83 11.26 3.89
C SER A 47 -11.82 10.92 2.76
N GLN A 48 -11.47 11.29 1.53
CA GLN A 48 -12.24 11.10 0.31
C GLN A 48 -11.27 10.94 -0.88
N GLY A 49 -11.60 10.11 -1.85
CA GLY A 49 -10.79 9.89 -3.06
C GLY A 49 -10.44 8.41 -3.27
N ASP A 50 -9.23 8.16 -3.76
CA ASP A 50 -8.77 6.82 -4.10
C ASP A 50 -7.37 6.51 -3.53
N ILE A 51 -7.18 5.22 -3.24
CA ILE A 51 -5.89 4.65 -2.83
C ILE A 51 -5.57 3.57 -3.86
N THR A 52 -4.42 3.70 -4.50
CA THR A 52 -3.96 2.76 -5.52
C THR A 52 -2.76 1.98 -5.00
N ILE A 53 -2.88 0.65 -4.96
CA ILE A 53 -1.77 -0.26 -4.69
C ILE A 53 -1.29 -0.79 -6.03
N ARG A 54 -0.02 -0.56 -6.35
CA ARG A 54 0.60 -1.03 -7.59
C ARG A 54 1.81 -1.89 -7.30
N ALA A 55 1.90 -3.02 -8.01
CA ALA A 55 3.08 -3.88 -8.03
C ALA A 55 3.72 -3.86 -9.41
N GLN A 56 5.05 -3.84 -9.46
CA GLN A 56 5.80 -3.95 -10.70
C GLN A 56 6.97 -4.89 -10.49
N ALA A 57 7.11 -5.89 -11.36
CA ALA A 57 8.31 -6.71 -11.43
C ALA A 57 9.24 -6.19 -12.52
N SER A 58 10.54 -6.14 -12.18
CA SER A 58 11.64 -5.96 -13.11
C SER A 58 12.61 -7.13 -12.94
N ALA A 59 12.96 -7.79 -14.04
CA ALA A 59 14.02 -8.78 -14.04
C ALA A 59 15.33 -8.08 -13.66
N GLN A 60 16.08 -8.67 -12.72
CA GLN A 60 17.48 -8.30 -12.55
C GLN A 60 18.31 -9.29 -13.38
N GLY A 61 19.28 -8.80 -14.13
CA GLY A 61 19.99 -9.58 -15.14
C GLY A 61 20.55 -10.90 -14.59
N GLY A 62 20.27 -12.00 -15.31
CA GLY A 62 21.03 -13.25 -15.24
C GLY A 62 20.66 -14.27 -14.16
N GLY A 63 19.45 -14.25 -13.56
CA GLY A 63 19.04 -15.30 -12.61
C GLY A 63 17.53 -15.41 -12.37
N ASP A 64 17.14 -16.30 -11.45
CA ASP A 64 15.73 -16.58 -11.07
C ASP A 64 15.14 -15.55 -10.10
N HIS A 65 15.86 -14.45 -9.86
CA HIS A 65 15.42 -13.37 -8.97
C HIS A 65 14.84 -12.22 -9.76
N CYS A 66 13.71 -11.69 -9.28
CA CYS A 66 13.15 -10.45 -9.76
C CYS A 66 13.07 -9.44 -8.62
N MET A 67 13.23 -8.17 -8.97
CA MET A 67 12.90 -7.08 -8.06
C MET A 67 11.42 -6.77 -8.22
N VAL A 68 10.68 -6.81 -7.12
CA VAL A 68 9.27 -6.38 -7.08
C VAL A 68 9.18 -5.06 -6.34
N THR A 69 8.79 -4.02 -7.05
CA THR A 69 8.47 -2.72 -6.48
C THR A 69 6.99 -2.68 -6.12
N LEU A 70 6.69 -2.45 -4.84
CA LEU A 70 5.35 -2.21 -4.33
C LEU A 70 5.20 -0.73 -4.02
N SER A 71 4.13 -0.11 -4.51
CA SER A 71 3.84 1.30 -4.28
C SER A 71 2.39 1.48 -3.82
N VAL A 72 2.19 2.37 -2.86
CA VAL A 72 0.87 2.80 -2.40
C VAL A 72 0.75 4.29 -2.67
N SER A 73 -0.07 4.64 -3.66
CA SER A 73 -0.40 6.02 -3.98
C SER A 73 -1.76 6.37 -3.41
N ARG A 74 -1.93 7.65 -3.07
CA ARG A 74 -3.20 8.21 -2.61
C ARG A 74 -3.53 9.42 -3.44
N HIS A 75 -4.80 9.57 -3.76
CA HIS A 75 -5.32 10.69 -4.51
C HIS A 75 -6.61 11.17 -3.87
N GLY A 76 -6.77 12.48 -3.74
CA GLY A 76 -7.88 13.10 -3.03
C GLY A 76 -7.45 14.04 -1.91
N TYR A 77 -8.44 14.58 -1.21
CA TYR A 77 -8.25 15.71 -0.30
C TYR A 77 -7.48 15.30 0.96
N TRP A 78 -6.28 15.83 1.10
CA TRP A 78 -5.40 15.55 2.23
C TRP A 78 -5.72 16.47 3.41
N HIS A 79 -5.94 15.87 4.58
CA HIS A 79 -5.99 16.60 5.84
C HIS A 79 -4.69 16.35 6.61
N PRO A 80 -3.79 17.35 6.78
CA PRO A 80 -2.73 17.25 7.76
C PRO A 80 -3.35 17.15 9.15
N GLN A 81 -3.26 15.98 9.77
CA GLN A 81 -3.28 15.94 11.23
C GLN A 81 -1.83 16.05 11.69
N ARG A 82 -1.52 17.13 12.41
CA ARG A 82 -0.22 17.31 13.07
C ARG A 82 0.08 16.04 13.88
N GLN A 83 1.05 15.24 13.44
CA GLN A 83 1.64 14.24 14.33
C GLN A 83 2.60 14.98 15.23
N ALA A 84 2.21 15.17 16.49
CA ALA A 84 3.17 15.44 17.55
C ALA A 84 4.05 14.19 17.70
N GLY A 85 5.35 14.33 17.41
CA GLY A 85 6.45 13.44 17.74
C GLY A 85 6.20 11.94 17.69
N ALA A 86 6.67 11.27 16.63
CA ALA A 86 6.97 9.84 16.69
C ALA A 86 8.46 9.66 16.37
N ASN A 87 9.22 9.20 17.35
CA ASN A 87 10.62 8.78 17.21
C ASN A 87 10.71 7.69 16.14
N PHE A 88 11.68 7.86 15.23
CA PHE A 88 12.26 6.77 14.46
C PHE A 88 13.17 5.93 15.36
#